data_AF-A0A2N0MHG9-F1
#
_entry.id   AF-A0A2N0MHG9-F1
#
_cell.length_a   1.000
_cell.length_b   1.000
_cell.length_c   1.000
_cell.angle_alpha   90.00
_cell.angle_beta   90.00
_cell.angle_gamma   90.00
#
_symmetry.space_group_name_H-M   'P 1'
#
loop_
_entity.id
_entity.type
_entity.pdbx_description
1 polymer ?
#
loop_
_entity_poly.entity_id
_entity_poly.type
_entity_poly.pdbx_seq_one_letter_code
_entity_poly.pdbx_strand_id
1 'polypeptide(L)'
;MTKPRAAILTCLREAALALPGVEERTVYDGFCREWTPAYYEGGRQLFHVHNFRAALRATMFVGVRTLKPFILDSDRVAPEIMELVASGSAGKGTIQVKVPLEAVGDVPPFMELVCRKWEFAPAGKSRG
;
A
#
# COMPACT_ATOMS: atom_id res chain seq x y z
N MET A 1 -18.71 -1.81 13.41
CA MET A 1 -17.82 -2.42 12.40
C MET A 1 -18.08 -3.92 12.39
N THR A 2 -18.27 -4.54 11.23
CA THR A 2 -18.35 -6.01 11.15
C THR A 2 -17.01 -6.58 11.64
N LYS A 3 -17.04 -7.56 12.56
CA LYS A 3 -15.85 -8.16 13.18
C LYS A 3 -14.70 -8.50 12.19
N PRO A 4 -14.95 -8.93 10.94
CA PRO A 4 -13.89 -9.17 9.96
C PRO A 4 -13.09 -7.93 9.54
N ARG A 5 -13.73 -6.76 9.40
CA ARG A 5 -13.05 -5.53 8.94
C ARG A 5 -12.10 -4.96 9.98
N ALA A 6 -12.51 -5.00 11.25
CA ALA A 6 -11.65 -4.55 12.33
C ALA A 6 -10.37 -5.41 12.40
N ALA A 7 -10.49 -6.73 12.22
CA ALA A 7 -9.33 -7.63 12.19
C ALA A 7 -8.36 -7.32 11.03
N ILE A 8 -8.89 -7.07 9.82
CA ILE A 8 -8.07 -6.66 8.66
C ILE A 8 -7.31 -5.37 8.96
N LEU A 9 -8.00 -4.34 9.47
CA LEU A 9 -7.39 -3.05 9.79
C LEU A 9 -6.33 -3.16 10.90
N THR A 10 -6.60 -3.94 11.95
CA THR A 10 -5.64 -4.20 13.02
C THR A 10 -4.39 -4.89 12.48
N CYS A 11 -4.57 -5.99 11.72
CA CYS A 11 -3.45 -6.74 11.15
C CYS A 11 -2.62 -5.87 10.19
N LEU A 12 -3.28 -5.08 9.34
CA LEU A 12 -2.62 -4.17 8.41
C LEU A 12 -1.84 -3.08 9.15
N ARG A 13 -2.42 -2.51 10.21
CA ARG A 13 -1.77 -1.51 11.06
C ARG A 13 -0.53 -2.07 11.74
N GLU A 14 -0.64 -3.24 12.36
CA GLU A 14 0.48 -3.90 13.05
C GLU A 14 1.62 -4.21 12.08
N ALA A 15 1.31 -4.76 10.89
CA ALA A 15 2.32 -5.05 9.88
C ALA A 15 3.00 -3.79 9.35
N ALA A 16 2.26 -2.70 9.13
CA ALA A 16 2.82 -1.44 8.64
C ALA A 16 3.70 -0.74 9.68
N LEU A 17 3.25 -0.69 10.95
CA LEU A 17 4.00 -0.04 12.02
C LEU A 17 5.20 -0.86 12.52
N ALA A 18 5.31 -2.14 12.12
CA ALA A 18 6.52 -2.92 12.33
C ALA A 18 7.69 -2.48 11.43
N LEU A 19 7.42 -1.74 10.35
CA LEU A 19 8.46 -1.22 9.46
C LEU A 19 9.13 0.02 10.09
N PRO A 20 10.47 0.05 10.21
CA PRO A 20 11.18 1.19 10.79
C PRO A 20 10.86 2.52 10.11
N GLY A 21 10.57 3.54 10.93
CA GLY A 21 10.28 4.90 10.47
C GLY A 21 8.91 5.07 9.82
N VAL A 22 8.05 4.04 9.83
CA VAL A 22 6.68 4.14 9.37
C VAL A 22 5.78 4.74 10.45
N GLU A 23 4.96 5.70 10.04
CA GLU A 23 3.95 6.33 10.87
C GLU A 23 2.56 6.21 10.24
N GLU A 24 1.54 6.12 11.09
CA GLU A 24 0.14 6.19 10.69
C GLU A 24 -0.35 7.64 10.79
N ARG A 25 -1.06 8.09 9.76
CA ARG A 25 -1.77 9.37 9.75
C ARG A 25 -3.23 9.15 9.41
N THR A 26 -4.11 9.85 10.10
CA THR A 26 -5.53 9.88 9.79
C THR A 26 -5.79 10.97 8.73
N VAL A 27 -6.30 10.57 7.56
CA VAL A 27 -6.58 11.47 6.45
C VAL A 27 -8.05 11.40 6.05
N TYR A 28 -8.64 12.52 5.65
CA TYR A 28 -10.00 12.53 5.15
C TYR A 28 -10.02 11.97 3.72
N ASP A 29 -10.66 10.83 3.54
CA ASP A 29 -10.84 10.19 2.25
C ASP A 29 -12.14 10.66 1.60
N GLY A 30 -12.01 11.51 0.58
CA GLY A 30 -13.14 12.03 -0.18
C GLY A 30 -13.95 10.97 -0.92
N PHE A 31 -13.36 9.80 -1.23
CA PHE A 31 -14.09 8.70 -1.89
C PHE A 31 -15.05 8.00 -0.92
N CYS A 32 -14.61 7.80 0.32
CA CYS A 32 -15.43 7.15 1.35
C CYS A 32 -16.24 8.16 2.18
N ARG A 33 -15.88 9.46 2.12
CA ARG A 33 -16.36 10.53 3.01
C ARG A 33 -16.12 10.21 4.49
N GLU A 34 -14.99 9.56 4.77
CA GLU A 34 -14.60 9.09 6.09
C GLU A 34 -13.13 9.44 6.37
N TRP A 35 -12.78 9.59 7.65
CA TRP A 35 -11.40 9.66 8.10
C TRP A 35 -10.82 8.24 8.15
N THR A 36 -9.72 8.02 7.43
CA THR A 36 -9.14 6.69 7.20
C THR A 36 -7.63 6.71 7.37
N PRO A 37 -7.00 5.57 7.71
CA PRO A 37 -5.57 5.51 7.96
C PRO A 37 -4.78 5.50 6.64
N ALA A 38 -3.72 6.29 6.60
CA ALA A 38 -2.68 6.25 5.59
C ALA A 38 -1.30 6.16 6.25
N TYR A 39 -0.38 5.44 5.62
CA TYR A 39 0.91 5.10 6.21
C TYR A 39 2.04 5.75 5.43
N TYR A 40 2.98 6.35 6.15
CA TYR A 40 4.04 7.18 5.60
C TYR A 40 5.40 6.78 6.16
N GLU A 41 6.46 7.00 5.38
CA GLU A 41 7.85 6.87 5.80
C GLU A 41 8.60 8.13 5.38
N GLY A 42 9.06 8.95 6.34
CA GLY A 42 9.77 10.20 6.07
C GLY A 42 9.02 11.16 5.12
N GLY A 43 7.71 11.32 5.33
CA GLY A 43 6.83 12.16 4.49
C GLY A 43 6.38 11.54 3.17
N ARG A 44 6.90 10.37 2.78
CA ARG A 44 6.46 9.63 1.59
C ARG A 44 5.32 8.68 1.94
N GLN A 45 4.17 8.82 1.28
CA GLN A 45 3.06 7.89 1.47
C GLN A 45 3.43 6.50 0.93
N LEU A 46 3.41 5.49 1.78
CA LEU A 46 3.54 4.09 1.39
C LEU A 46 2.21 3.60 0.81
N PHE A 47 1.13 3.69 1.57
CA PHE A 47 -0.20 3.31 1.11
C PHE A 47 -1.32 4.05 1.88
N HIS A 48 -2.54 3.98 1.34
CA HIS A 48 -3.75 4.54 1.93
C HIS A 48 -4.85 3.48 1.95
N VAL A 49 -5.56 3.35 3.06
CA VAL A 49 -6.72 2.47 3.20
C VAL A 49 -8.00 3.24 2.95
N HIS A 50 -8.84 2.74 2.04
CA HIS A 50 -10.17 3.22 1.77
C HIS A 50 -11.20 2.31 2.43
N ASN A 51 -11.99 2.87 3.34
CA ASN A 51 -13.04 2.14 4.06
C ASN A 51 -14.42 2.40 3.44
N PHE A 52 -14.68 1.81 2.28
CA PHE A 52 -15.99 1.92 1.66
C PHE A 52 -17.04 1.16 2.48
N ARG A 53 -18.30 1.61 2.41
CA ARG A 53 -19.42 0.94 3.06
C ARG A 53 -19.47 -0.56 2.75
N ALA A 54 -19.19 -0.96 1.50
CA ALA A 54 -19.24 -2.35 1.05
C ALA A 54 -17.89 -3.09 1.08
N ALA A 55 -16.74 -2.40 1.08
CA ALA A 55 -15.43 -3.03 0.89
C ALA A 55 -14.29 -2.26 1.57
N LEU A 56 -13.22 -2.96 1.94
CA LEU A 56 -11.93 -2.34 2.25
C LEU A 56 -11.04 -2.44 1.01
N ARG A 57 -10.27 -1.38 0.75
CA ARG A 57 -9.31 -1.35 -0.36
C ARG A 57 -8.07 -0.57 0.06
N ALA A 58 -6.89 -1.15 -0.12
CA ALA A 58 -5.65 -0.40 0.01
C ALA A 58 -5.20 0.12 -1.36
N THR A 59 -4.60 1.31 -1.40
CA THR A 59 -3.99 1.84 -2.60
C THR A 59 -2.55 2.26 -2.38
N MET A 60 -1.74 2.06 -3.44
CA MET A 60 -0.33 2.40 -3.45
C MET A 60 0.04 3.02 -4.80
N PHE A 61 0.64 4.21 -4.76
CA PHE A 61 1.25 4.80 -5.96
C PHE A 61 2.60 4.15 -6.27
N VAL A 62 2.80 3.80 -7.54
CA VAL A 62 4.01 3.18 -8.08
C VAL A 62 4.51 3.99 -9.28
N GLY A 63 5.75 4.46 -9.22
CA GLY A 63 6.41 5.15 -10.34
C GLY A 63 6.78 4.18 -11.45
N VAL A 64 6.32 4.42 -12.68
CA VAL A 64 6.44 3.47 -13.79
C VAL A 64 7.87 3.27 -14.27
N ARG A 65 8.71 4.30 -14.17
CA ARG A 65 10.12 4.25 -14.57
C ARG A 65 11.08 3.92 -13.42
N THR A 66 10.57 3.81 -12.20
CA THR A 66 11.39 3.69 -10.98
C THR A 66 10.98 2.47 -10.17
N LEU A 67 9.88 2.57 -9.44
CA LEU A 67 9.43 1.53 -8.52
C LEU A 67 8.80 0.32 -9.24
N LYS A 68 8.15 0.52 -10.40
CA LYS A 68 7.53 -0.58 -11.15
C LYS A 68 8.55 -1.64 -11.58
N PRO A 69 9.68 -1.30 -12.26
CA PRO A 69 10.71 -2.29 -12.58
C PRO A 69 11.27 -3.01 -11.35
N PHE A 70 11.51 -2.27 -10.25
CA PHE A 70 11.99 -2.85 -9.00
C PHE A 70 11.02 -3.87 -8.39
N ILE A 71 9.71 -3.62 -8.50
CA ILE A 71 8.69 -4.57 -8.05
C ILE A 71 8.61 -5.79 -8.99
N LEU A 72 8.68 -5.58 -10.30
CA LEU A 72 8.54 -6.67 -11.29
C LEU A 72 9.75 -7.61 -11.33
N ASP A 73 10.90 -7.17 -10.83
CA ASP A 73 12.10 -7.99 -10.66
C ASP A 73 12.10 -8.80 -9.34
N SER A 74 11.11 -8.57 -8.46
CA SER A 74 11.04 -9.23 -7.15
C SER A 74 10.36 -10.59 -7.23
N ASP A 75 10.98 -11.61 -6.64
CA ASP A 75 10.41 -12.95 -6.42
C ASP A 75 9.47 -13.03 -5.21
N ARG A 76 9.50 -12.02 -4.33
CA ARG A 76 8.70 -11.96 -3.09
C ARG A 76 7.25 -11.50 -3.25
N VAL A 77 6.91 -10.84 -4.37
CA VAL A 77 5.56 -10.28 -4.56
C VAL A 77 4.67 -11.35 -5.18
N ALA A 78 3.49 -11.57 -4.60
CA ALA A 78 2.56 -12.58 -5.09
C ALA A 78 2.18 -12.32 -6.57
N PRO A 79 2.03 -13.36 -7.41
CA PRO A 79 1.73 -13.21 -8.83
C PRO A 79 0.49 -12.34 -9.13
N GLU A 80 -0.57 -12.45 -8.33
CA GLU A 80 -1.79 -11.66 -8.54
C GLU A 80 -1.53 -10.15 -8.33
N ILE A 81 -0.68 -9.81 -7.36
CA ILE A 81 -0.28 -8.43 -7.10
C ILE A 81 0.68 -7.92 -8.17
N MET A 82 1.59 -8.78 -8.67
CA MET A 82 2.46 -8.43 -9.80
C MET A 82 1.65 -8.11 -11.05
N GLU A 83 0.58 -8.86 -11.34
CA GLU A 83 -0.30 -8.60 -12.47
C GLU A 83 -0.99 -7.23 -12.37
N LEU A 84 -1.44 -6.84 -11.17
CA LEU A 84 -2.00 -5.49 -10.93
C LEU A 84 -0.96 -4.38 -11.21
N VAL A 85 0.30 -4.61 -10.86
CA VAL A 85 1.40 -3.67 -11.12
C VAL A 85 1.76 -3.62 -12.61
N ALA A 86 1.78 -4.79 -13.27
CA ALA A 86 2.11 -4.93 -14.68
C ALA A 86 1.05 -4.29 -15.59
N SER A 87 -0.22 -4.58 -15.34
CA SER A 87 -1.37 -4.12 -16.13
C SER A 87 -1.75 -2.66 -15.91
N GLY A 88 -1.30 -2.05 -14.81
CA GLY A 88 -1.60 -0.66 -14.49
C GLY A 88 -1.18 0.32 -15.60
N SER A 89 -2.15 1.09 -16.11
CA SER A 89 -1.90 2.16 -17.09
C SER A 89 -1.50 3.47 -16.40
N ALA A 90 -0.43 4.09 -16.88
CA ALA A 90 0.12 5.31 -16.29
C ALA A 90 -0.46 6.54 -16.99
N GLY A 91 -1.30 7.31 -16.30
CA GLY A 91 -1.76 8.60 -16.83
C GLY A 91 -0.67 9.69 -16.77
N LYS A 92 0.20 9.66 -15.76
CA LYS A 92 1.24 10.69 -15.50
C LYS A 92 2.56 10.11 -14.97
N GLY A 93 2.97 8.95 -15.49
CA GLY A 93 4.21 8.28 -15.06
C GLY A 93 4.15 7.57 -13.70
N THR A 94 2.99 7.60 -13.04
CA THR A 94 2.66 6.79 -11.87
C THR A 94 1.41 5.96 -12.16
N ILE A 95 1.35 4.76 -11.59
CA ILE A 95 0.15 3.93 -11.52
C ILE A 95 -0.35 3.94 -10.08
N GLN A 96 -1.66 3.86 -9.89
CA GLN A 96 -2.27 3.62 -8.60
C GLN A 96 -2.69 2.15 -8.55
N VAL A 97 -1.92 1.34 -7.83
CA VAL A 97 -2.27 -0.05 -7.55
C VAL A 97 -3.38 -0.05 -6.51
N LYS A 98 -4.43 -0.85 -6.75
CA LYS A 98 -5.61 -0.92 -5.90
C LYS A 98 -5.82 -2.38 -5.52
N VAL A 99 -5.72 -2.70 -4.23
CA VAL A 99 -5.80 -4.07 -3.71
C VAL A 99 -7.03 -4.18 -2.81
N PRO A 100 -8.05 -4.97 -3.19
CA PRO A 100 -9.16 -5.31 -2.29
C PRO A 100 -8.63 -6.05 -1.06
N LEU A 101 -9.22 -5.78 0.12
CA LEU A 101 -8.92 -6.48 1.35
C LEU A 101 -10.22 -7.08 1.90
N GLU A 102 -10.47 -8.35 1.61
CA GLU A 102 -11.71 -9.06 1.93
C GLU A 102 -11.56 -9.96 3.16
N ALA A 103 -10.34 -10.46 3.39
CA ALA A 103 -9.97 -11.29 4.52
C ALA A 103 -8.59 -10.88 5.09
N VAL A 104 -8.30 -11.34 6.31
CA VAL A 104 -6.98 -11.14 6.95
C VAL A 104 -5.85 -11.74 6.11
N GLY A 105 -6.14 -12.82 5.36
CA GLY A 105 -5.19 -13.46 4.44
C GLY A 105 -4.73 -12.59 3.27
N ASP A 106 -5.42 -11.48 2.98
CA ASP A 106 -5.04 -10.55 1.92
C ASP A 106 -3.97 -9.55 2.39
N VAL A 107 -3.77 -9.42 3.71
CA VAL A 107 -2.82 -8.48 4.30
C VAL A 107 -1.37 -8.86 3.96
N PRO A 108 -0.90 -10.11 4.14
CA PRO A 108 0.50 -10.43 3.84
C PRO A 108 0.92 -10.21 2.38
N PRO A 109 0.16 -10.65 1.35
CA PRO A 109 0.51 -10.37 -0.05
C PRO A 109 0.57 -8.86 -0.36
N PHE A 110 -0.37 -8.09 0.19
CA PHE A 110 -0.33 -6.63 0.05
C PHE A 110 0.89 -6.02 0.76
N MET A 111 1.24 -6.51 1.95
CA MET A 111 2.37 -6.00 2.72
C MET A 111 3.71 -6.31 2.07
N GLU A 112 3.89 -7.44 1.36
CA GLU A 112 5.11 -7.67 0.57
C GLU A 112 5.33 -6.58 -0.49
N LEU A 113 4.26 -6.14 -1.16
CA LEU A 113 4.30 -5.01 -2.08
C LEU A 113 4.68 -3.70 -1.37
N VAL A 114 4.11 -3.44 -0.19
CA VAL A 114 4.46 -2.27 0.63
C VAL A 114 5.93 -2.32 1.07
N CYS A 115 6.44 -3.50 1.45
CA CYS A 115 7.83 -3.71 1.80
C CYS A 115 8.76 -3.37 0.64
N ARG A 116 8.44 -3.78 -0.60
CA ARG A 116 9.23 -3.37 -1.78
C ARG A 116 9.27 -1.85 -1.92
N LYS A 117 8.14 -1.17 -1.74
CA LYS A 117 8.10 0.30 -1.78
C LYS A 117 8.89 0.94 -0.65
N TRP A 118 8.79 0.41 0.56
CA TRP A 118 9.52 0.89 1.73
C TRP A 118 11.05 0.74 1.53
N GLU A 119 11.51 -0.42 1.09
CA GLU A 119 12.93 -0.68 0.77
C GLU A 119 13.47 0.17 -0.37
N PHE A 120 12.62 0.49 -1.34
CA PHE A 120 12.98 1.33 -2.47
C PHE A 120 13.30 2.76 -2.00
N ALA A 121 14.60 3.06 -1.91
CA ALA A 121 15.11 4.41 -1.74
C ALA A 121 14.94 5.18 -3.06
N PRO A 122 14.12 6.25 -3.11
CA PRO A 122 14.18 7.17 -4.24
C PRO A 122 15.59 7.74 -4.32
N ALA A 123 16.12 7.92 -5.53
CA ALA A 123 17.43 8.56 -5.74
C ALA A 123 17.49 9.87 -4.91
N GLY A 124 18.35 9.91 -3.89
CA GLY A 124 18.50 11.02 -2.95
C GLY A 124 18.44 10.71 -1.45
N LYS A 125 18.10 9.48 -1.02
CA LYS A 125 18.23 9.08 0.40
C LYS A 125 19.66 8.63 0.71
N SER A 126 20.52 9.56 1.13
CA SER A 126 21.62 9.21 2.05
C SER A 126 20.97 8.80 3.37
N ARG A 127 21.15 7.56 3.80
CA ARG A 127 20.83 7.15 5.18
C ARG A 127 21.87 7.82 6.08
N GLY A 128 21.54 8.99 6.60
CA GLY A 128 22.30 9.66 7.65
C GLY A 128 22.11 8.97 8.99
#